data_AF-W9T154-F1
#
_entry.id   AF-W9T154-F1
#
_cell.length_a   1.000
_cell.length_b   1.000
_cell.length_c   1.000
_cell.angle_alpha   90.00
_cell.angle_beta   90.00
_cell.angle_gamma   90.00
#
_symmetry.space_group_name_H-M   'P 1'
#
loop_
_entity.id
_entity.type
_entity.pdbx_description
1 polymer ?
#
loop_
_entity_poly.entity_id
_entity_poly.type
_entity_poly.pdbx_seq_one_letter_code
_entity_poly.pdbx_strand_id
1 'polypeptide(L)'
;MIHEGRQPQVLEESTPSDTQPDDGFQQGYRNRFLATPWDIPYRPPLKHPKPKILGSQTAVVTGPAGEEIHCDPYGRVKVHFHWDREHWDREGARDDKSSCWLRVSSNWAGDRYGGVAIPRVGMEVLVTFLEGDPDQPLVTGCLYHAEHVAPYELPAHKTRSVFKTLSSPGGDGYNELRIEDRKGAEQIYLHAQRDWDQNIEHDQKIRVGHERHDRVEANSYSEFQAEEHRTTHGDRKTEVRASDHLTVGRDQHIRIGSGQFVEAVQEIHYYAGHKVVIDAGTELTAAAGGSFLKLDPGGVTLNGAAIKMNSGGTPGKGSGAKPILPGLVQPADADKAGMPLEALAKQRRVFLQATSGICEVCEAAKQAREAK
;
A
#
# COMPACT_ATOMS: atom_id res chain seq x y z
N MET A 1 -15.42 34.02 -57.09
CA MET A 1 -16.10 34.76 -58.18
C MET A 1 -16.74 33.72 -59.09
N ILE A 2 -17.97 33.93 -59.54
CA ILE A 2 -18.63 33.00 -60.49
C ILE A 2 -18.24 33.45 -61.88
N HIS A 3 -17.58 32.57 -62.63
CA HIS A 3 -17.22 32.80 -64.02
C HIS A 3 -18.07 31.90 -64.90
N GLU A 4 -18.50 32.45 -66.03
CA GLU A 4 -19.27 31.74 -67.03
C GLU A 4 -18.50 31.79 -68.34
N GLY A 5 -18.25 30.62 -68.93
CA GLY A 5 -17.67 30.46 -70.25
C GLY A 5 -18.69 29.81 -71.19
N ARG A 6 -18.86 30.39 -72.37
CA ARG A 6 -19.73 29.86 -73.42
C ARG A 6 -18.90 29.66 -74.68
N GLN A 7 -18.95 28.48 -75.28
CA GLN A 7 -18.38 28.24 -76.60
C GLN A 7 -19.52 27.91 -77.58
N PRO A 8 -19.98 28.90 -78.37
CA PRO A 8 -21.11 28.71 -79.28
C PRO A 8 -20.77 27.92 -80.56
N GLN A 9 -19.56 27.38 -80.71
CA GLN A 9 -19.17 26.61 -81.89
C GLN A 9 -18.42 25.32 -81.53
N VAL A 10 -19.07 24.19 -81.82
CA VAL A 10 -18.45 22.92 -82.22
C VAL A 10 -19.27 22.40 -83.42
N LEU A 11 -18.55 21.90 -84.44
CA LEU A 11 -19.02 21.46 -85.74
C LEU A 11 -20.45 20.88 -85.73
N GLU A 12 -21.32 21.46 -86.57
CA GLU A 12 -22.68 21.01 -86.83
C GLU A 12 -22.68 19.62 -87.48
N GLU A 13 -23.28 18.65 -86.79
CA GLU A 13 -23.96 17.55 -87.46
C GLU A 13 -25.33 17.35 -86.78
N SER A 14 -26.33 18.04 -87.35
CA SER A 14 -27.71 17.56 -87.52
C SER A 14 -28.59 17.33 -86.28
N THR A 15 -29.30 18.36 -85.78
CA THR A 15 -30.77 18.32 -85.52
C THR A 15 -31.32 19.70 -85.12
N PRO A 16 -32.45 20.19 -85.69
CA PRO A 16 -33.12 21.39 -85.17
C PRO A 16 -34.08 20.96 -84.05
N SER A 17 -33.81 21.37 -82.81
CA SER A 17 -34.82 21.25 -81.76
C SER A 17 -34.96 22.55 -80.99
N ASP A 18 -36.16 23.10 -81.13
CA ASP A 18 -36.81 24.14 -80.35
C ASP A 18 -36.27 24.31 -78.93
N THR A 19 -35.76 25.51 -78.62
CA THR A 19 -35.58 25.98 -77.24
C THR A 19 -35.76 27.50 -77.15
N GLN A 20 -36.80 27.92 -76.43
CA GLN A 20 -36.88 29.22 -75.77
C GLN A 20 -36.30 29.12 -74.36
N PRO A 21 -35.15 29.77 -74.08
CA PRO A 21 -34.86 30.25 -72.76
C PRO A 21 -34.72 31.78 -72.77
N ASP A 22 -35.14 32.46 -71.69
CA ASP A 22 -35.10 33.94 -71.55
C ASP A 22 -33.68 34.56 -71.72
N ASP A 23 -32.63 33.74 -71.81
CA ASP A 23 -31.22 34.15 -71.98
C ASP A 23 -30.61 33.83 -73.37
N GLY A 24 -31.41 33.34 -74.32
CA GLY A 24 -31.06 33.24 -75.75
C GLY A 24 -30.06 32.16 -76.16
N PHE A 25 -29.87 31.09 -75.37
CA PHE A 25 -28.91 30.02 -75.69
C PHE A 25 -29.58 28.78 -76.27
N GLN A 26 -29.15 28.37 -77.47
CA GLN A 26 -29.82 27.31 -78.24
C GLN A 26 -29.01 26.00 -78.34
N GLN A 27 -27.68 26.03 -78.49
CA GLN A 27 -26.85 24.81 -78.60
C GLN A 27 -25.36 25.11 -78.32
N GLY A 28 -24.61 24.14 -77.77
CA GLY A 28 -23.17 24.24 -77.51
C GLY A 28 -22.77 23.84 -76.08
N TYR A 29 -21.47 23.90 -75.76
CA TYR A 29 -20.97 23.66 -74.40
C TYR A 29 -21.06 24.93 -73.56
N ARG A 30 -21.74 24.84 -72.40
CA ARG A 30 -21.77 25.89 -71.38
C ARG A 30 -21.17 25.35 -70.09
N ASN A 31 -20.25 26.11 -69.50
CA ASN A 31 -19.73 25.84 -68.17
C ASN A 31 -19.89 27.06 -67.28
N ARG A 32 -20.36 26.81 -66.05
CA ARG A 32 -20.32 27.75 -64.95
C ARG A 32 -19.38 27.18 -63.89
N PHE A 33 -18.34 27.94 -63.54
CA PHE A 33 -17.39 27.54 -62.52
C PHE A 33 -17.27 28.59 -61.43
N LEU A 34 -17.01 28.13 -60.22
CA LEU A 34 -16.68 28.97 -59.08
C LEU A 34 -15.16 28.95 -58.93
N ALA A 35 -14.53 30.10 -59.12
CA ALA A 35 -13.08 30.23 -58.95
C ALA A 35 -12.74 31.04 -57.68
N THR A 36 -11.66 30.62 -57.02
CA THR A 36 -10.99 31.35 -55.94
C THR A 36 -9.72 31.96 -56.52
N PRO A 37 -9.40 33.24 -56.25
CA PRO A 37 -8.13 33.84 -56.68
C PRO A 37 -6.92 33.00 -56.27
N TRP A 38 -5.90 32.94 -57.14
CA TRP A 38 -4.74 32.06 -56.97
C TRP A 38 -3.94 32.34 -55.70
N ASP A 39 -3.88 33.59 -55.29
CA ASP A 39 -3.22 34.10 -54.09
C ASP A 39 -4.02 33.85 -52.80
N ILE A 40 -5.27 33.40 -52.90
CA ILE A 40 -6.13 33.12 -51.75
C ILE A 40 -6.15 31.60 -51.48
N PRO A 41 -5.59 31.14 -50.35
CA PRO A 41 -5.64 29.74 -49.99
C PRO A 41 -7.09 29.31 -49.69
N TYR A 42 -7.61 28.36 -50.47
CA TYR A 42 -8.94 27.81 -50.24
C TYR A 42 -9.00 26.97 -48.95
N ARG A 43 -10.11 27.09 -48.22
CA ARG A 43 -10.46 26.29 -47.03
C ARG A 43 -11.86 25.70 -47.24
N PRO A 44 -12.03 24.36 -47.24
CA PRO A 44 -13.35 23.76 -47.38
C PRO A 44 -14.32 24.21 -46.27
N PRO A 45 -15.60 24.46 -46.57
CA PRO A 45 -16.60 24.76 -45.55
C PRO A 45 -16.87 23.54 -44.66
N LEU A 46 -17.04 23.76 -43.35
CA LEU A 46 -17.40 22.74 -42.36
C LEU A 46 -18.89 22.33 -42.50
N LYS A 47 -19.20 21.55 -43.53
CA LYS A 47 -20.58 21.07 -43.80
C LYS A 47 -20.96 19.82 -43.00
N HIS A 48 -19.97 19.08 -42.53
CA HIS A 48 -20.17 17.80 -41.84
C HIS A 48 -19.85 17.99 -40.36
N PRO A 49 -20.87 18.03 -39.47
CA PRO A 49 -20.61 18.11 -38.04
C PRO A 49 -19.90 16.85 -37.57
N LYS A 50 -18.99 17.00 -36.60
CA LYS A 50 -18.29 15.86 -35.98
C LYS A 50 -19.32 14.96 -35.26
N PRO A 51 -19.24 13.62 -35.41
CA PRO A 51 -20.05 12.71 -34.60
C PRO A 51 -19.85 12.97 -33.11
N LYS A 52 -20.92 12.81 -32.33
CA LYS A 52 -20.89 12.98 -30.87
C LYS A 52 -21.41 11.74 -30.17
N ILE A 53 -20.80 11.39 -29.05
CA ILE A 53 -21.32 10.39 -28.10
C ILE A 53 -21.90 11.16 -26.92
N LEU A 54 -23.22 11.10 -26.77
CA LEU A 54 -23.97 11.93 -25.81
C LEU A 54 -23.97 11.39 -24.37
N GLY A 55 -23.21 10.34 -24.09
CA GLY A 55 -23.16 9.71 -22.77
C GLY A 55 -21.93 8.85 -22.58
N SER A 56 -21.89 8.13 -21.48
CA SER A 56 -20.82 7.18 -21.21
C SER A 56 -21.14 5.82 -21.82
N GLN A 57 -20.10 5.08 -22.19
CA GLN A 57 -20.19 3.71 -22.69
C GLN A 57 -19.26 2.81 -21.87
N THR A 58 -19.51 1.52 -21.90
CA THR A 58 -18.63 0.53 -21.29
C THR A 58 -17.57 0.05 -22.29
N ALA A 59 -16.37 -0.26 -21.80
CA ALA A 59 -15.30 -0.88 -22.57
C ALA A 59 -14.53 -1.87 -21.69
N VAL A 60 -13.76 -2.77 -22.30
CA VAL A 60 -12.94 -3.74 -21.58
C VAL A 60 -11.48 -3.31 -21.64
N VAL A 61 -10.77 -3.30 -20.52
CA VAL A 61 -9.34 -2.97 -20.47
C VAL A 61 -8.53 -4.04 -21.20
N THR A 62 -7.60 -3.62 -22.05
CA THR A 62 -6.75 -4.50 -22.86
C THR A 62 -5.27 -4.27 -22.58
N GLY A 63 -4.45 -5.25 -22.99
CA GLY A 63 -3.01 -5.20 -22.87
C GLY A 63 -2.35 -6.31 -23.68
N PRO A 64 -1.01 -6.35 -23.72
CA PRO A 64 -0.23 -7.41 -24.32
C PRO A 64 -0.59 -8.79 -23.77
N ALA A 65 -0.36 -9.83 -24.57
CA ALA A 65 -0.62 -11.20 -24.17
C ALA A 65 0.17 -11.57 -22.90
N GLY A 66 -0.53 -12.06 -21.88
CA GLY A 66 0.05 -12.50 -20.61
C GLY A 66 0.25 -11.40 -19.56
N GLU A 67 -0.06 -10.13 -19.87
CA GLU A 67 0.05 -9.03 -18.90
C GLU A 67 -1.29 -8.81 -18.19
N GLU A 68 -1.29 -8.82 -16.86
CA GLU A 68 -2.49 -8.55 -16.04
C GLU A 68 -2.74 -7.05 -15.84
N ILE A 69 -1.68 -6.23 -15.86
CA ILE A 69 -1.74 -4.79 -15.59
C ILE A 69 -0.94 -4.07 -16.67
N HIS A 70 -1.63 -3.38 -17.58
CA HIS A 70 -0.99 -2.63 -18.67
C HIS A 70 -1.27 -1.13 -18.53
N CYS A 71 -0.30 -0.37 -18.02
CA CYS A 71 -0.42 1.08 -17.90
C CYS A 71 0.88 1.82 -18.23
N ASP A 72 0.75 3.09 -18.61
CA ASP A 72 1.88 3.98 -18.89
C ASP A 72 2.30 4.82 -17.67
N PRO A 73 3.34 5.67 -17.76
CA PRO A 73 3.81 6.49 -16.63
C PRO A 73 2.77 7.47 -16.04
N TYR A 74 1.63 7.69 -16.72
CA TYR A 74 0.56 8.55 -16.26
C TYR A 74 -0.64 7.75 -15.68
N GLY A 75 -0.49 6.44 -15.53
CA GLY A 75 -1.56 5.55 -15.08
C GLY A 75 -2.70 5.41 -16.09
N ARG A 76 -2.44 5.68 -17.38
CA ARG A 76 -3.41 5.49 -18.45
C ARG A 76 -3.51 4.02 -18.80
N VAL A 77 -4.67 3.60 -19.31
CA VAL A 77 -4.93 2.24 -19.78
C VAL A 77 -5.38 2.23 -21.24
N LYS A 78 -5.31 1.08 -21.89
CA LYS A 78 -5.94 0.85 -23.20
C LYS A 78 -7.20 0.03 -23.02
N VAL A 79 -8.16 0.22 -23.91
CA VAL A 79 -9.46 -0.43 -23.86
C VAL A 79 -9.88 -0.90 -25.24
N HIS A 80 -10.82 -1.83 -25.28
CA HIS A 80 -11.51 -2.25 -26.47
C HIS A 80 -13.00 -1.91 -26.32
N PHE A 81 -13.52 -1.12 -27.27
CA PHE A 81 -14.93 -0.73 -27.31
C PHE A 81 -15.77 -1.80 -27.99
N HIS A 82 -17.00 -2.01 -27.52
CA HIS A 82 -17.90 -3.04 -28.04
C HIS A 82 -18.31 -2.86 -29.52
N TRP A 83 -18.21 -1.64 -30.05
CA TRP A 83 -18.53 -1.33 -31.44
C TRP A 83 -17.32 -1.41 -32.38
N ASP A 84 -16.11 -1.59 -31.85
CA ASP A 84 -14.91 -1.74 -32.65
C ASP A 84 -14.89 -3.13 -33.31
N ARG A 85 -15.13 -3.14 -34.63
CA ARG A 85 -15.24 -4.37 -35.43
C ARG A 85 -13.91 -4.81 -36.03
N GLU A 86 -12.89 -3.94 -36.05
CA GLU A 86 -11.62 -4.21 -36.75
C GLU A 86 -10.79 -5.31 -36.03
N HIS A 87 -11.24 -5.74 -34.86
CA HIS A 87 -10.63 -6.79 -34.03
C HIS A 87 -11.59 -8.00 -33.80
N TRP A 88 -12.67 -8.13 -34.58
CA TRP A 88 -13.63 -9.25 -34.46
C TRP A 88 -13.36 -10.42 -35.42
N ASP A 89 -12.74 -10.16 -36.57
CA ASP A 89 -12.58 -11.14 -37.68
C ASP A 89 -11.17 -11.73 -37.81
N ARG A 90 -10.18 -11.22 -37.07
CA ARG A 90 -8.90 -11.89 -36.83
C ARG A 90 -8.99 -12.65 -35.50
N GLU A 91 -8.66 -13.94 -35.52
CA GLU A 91 -8.46 -14.77 -34.32
C GLU A 91 -7.50 -14.07 -33.34
N GLY A 92 -8.04 -13.35 -32.35
CA GLY A 92 -7.26 -12.59 -31.38
C GLY A 92 -6.60 -11.34 -32.00
N ALA A 93 -6.77 -10.16 -31.44
CA ALA A 93 -6.48 -9.96 -30.05
C ALA A 93 -7.12 -8.66 -29.56
N ARG A 94 -7.85 -8.75 -28.46
CA ARG A 94 -8.02 -7.61 -27.54
C ARG A 94 -6.63 -7.29 -26.96
N ASP A 95 -5.77 -6.68 -27.76
CA ASP A 95 -4.36 -6.43 -27.45
C ASP A 95 -4.11 -4.96 -27.07
N ASP A 96 -2.83 -4.62 -26.97
CA ASP A 96 -2.37 -3.27 -26.69
C ASP A 96 -2.53 -2.32 -27.88
N LYS A 97 -3.18 -2.68 -28.97
CA LYS A 97 -3.40 -1.79 -30.14
C LYS A 97 -4.85 -1.39 -30.35
N SER A 98 -5.76 -1.89 -29.51
CA SER A 98 -7.21 -1.62 -29.61
C SER A 98 -7.59 -0.14 -29.38
N SER A 99 -6.78 0.65 -28.68
CA SER A 99 -7.06 2.09 -28.48
C SER A 99 -5.80 2.93 -28.27
N CYS A 100 -6.00 4.25 -28.26
CA CYS A 100 -5.05 5.17 -27.65
C CYS A 100 -4.99 4.98 -26.13
N TRP A 101 -4.10 5.71 -25.46
CA TRP A 101 -4.03 5.73 -23.99
C TRP A 101 -5.14 6.59 -23.39
N LEU A 102 -6.03 5.96 -22.62
CA LEU A 102 -7.12 6.63 -21.91
C LEU A 102 -6.68 7.00 -20.50
N ARG A 103 -6.91 8.26 -20.10
CA ARG A 103 -6.76 8.67 -18.70
C ARG A 103 -7.82 7.98 -17.84
N VAL A 104 -7.42 7.66 -16.60
CA VAL A 104 -8.30 7.07 -15.59
C VAL A 104 -8.59 8.11 -14.52
N SER A 105 -9.88 8.28 -14.20
CA SER A 105 -10.32 9.11 -13.09
C SER A 105 -9.94 8.46 -11.75
N SER A 106 -9.18 9.19 -10.93
CA SER A 106 -8.92 8.84 -9.53
C SER A 106 -9.93 9.52 -8.61
N ASN A 107 -10.23 8.90 -7.48
CA ASN A 107 -11.07 9.48 -6.42
C ASN A 107 -10.44 10.74 -5.78
N TRP A 108 -9.11 10.82 -5.72
CA TRP A 108 -8.36 11.99 -5.26
C TRP A 108 -7.00 12.03 -5.95
N ALA A 109 -6.68 13.11 -6.67
CA ALA A 109 -5.41 13.23 -7.41
C ALA A 109 -4.80 14.63 -7.24
N GLY A 110 -3.59 14.68 -6.68
CA GLY A 110 -2.76 15.89 -6.56
C GLY A 110 -1.35 15.68 -7.12
N ASP A 111 -0.48 16.67 -7.00
CA ASP A 111 0.94 16.55 -7.41
C ASP A 111 1.66 15.52 -6.51
N ARG A 112 1.74 14.27 -6.98
CA ARG A 112 2.40 13.13 -6.32
C ARG A 112 1.78 12.73 -4.97
N TYR A 113 0.49 12.97 -4.78
CA TYR A 113 -0.31 12.42 -3.68
C TYR A 113 -1.74 12.12 -4.14
N GLY A 114 -2.45 11.22 -3.46
CA GLY A 114 -3.83 10.85 -3.79
C GLY A 114 -4.08 9.34 -3.82
N GLY A 115 -5.22 8.93 -4.35
CA GLY A 115 -5.59 7.53 -4.58
C GLY A 115 -5.31 7.10 -6.02
N VAL A 116 -4.69 5.92 -6.18
CA VAL A 116 -4.42 5.31 -7.48
C VAL A 116 -4.82 3.84 -7.42
N ALA A 117 -5.77 3.45 -8.26
CA ALA A 117 -6.15 2.06 -8.47
C ALA A 117 -6.25 1.83 -9.98
N ILE A 118 -5.22 1.19 -10.56
CA ILE A 118 -5.11 0.99 -12.00
C ILE A 118 -6.07 -0.13 -12.43
N PRO A 119 -7.02 0.12 -13.36
CA PRO A 119 -7.82 -0.93 -13.97
C PRO A 119 -6.93 -1.98 -14.63
N ARG A 120 -7.18 -3.24 -14.33
CA ARG A 120 -6.42 -4.39 -14.85
C ARG A 120 -7.02 -4.90 -16.16
N VAL A 121 -6.20 -5.60 -16.94
CA VAL A 121 -6.64 -6.24 -18.19
C VAL A 121 -7.82 -7.16 -17.90
N GLY A 122 -8.86 -7.07 -18.73
CA GLY A 122 -10.14 -7.78 -18.56
C GLY A 122 -11.19 -7.02 -17.75
N MET A 123 -10.84 -6.04 -16.92
CA MET A 123 -11.84 -5.28 -16.16
C MET A 123 -12.74 -4.45 -17.09
N GLU A 124 -14.04 -4.40 -16.76
CA GLU A 124 -14.99 -3.51 -17.43
C GLU A 124 -14.93 -2.10 -16.83
N VAL A 125 -14.80 -1.11 -17.71
CA VAL A 125 -14.66 0.31 -17.35
C VAL A 125 -15.74 1.16 -18.01
N LEU A 126 -16.16 2.22 -17.32
CA LEU A 126 -17.07 3.23 -17.84
C LEU A 126 -16.25 4.37 -18.47
N VAL A 127 -16.38 4.53 -19.78
CA VAL A 127 -15.70 5.55 -20.59
C VAL A 127 -16.65 6.70 -20.90
N THR A 128 -16.25 7.91 -20.56
CA THR A 128 -16.92 9.16 -20.91
C THR A 128 -16.11 9.91 -21.97
N PHE A 129 -16.78 10.68 -22.82
CA PHE A 129 -16.16 11.41 -23.93
C PHE A 129 -16.22 12.91 -23.65
N LEU A 130 -15.05 13.56 -23.55
CA LEU A 130 -14.97 14.99 -23.22
C LEU A 130 -15.66 15.82 -24.32
N GLU A 131 -16.56 16.72 -23.94
CA GLU A 131 -17.42 17.48 -24.87
C GLU A 131 -18.25 16.60 -25.84
N GLY A 132 -18.42 15.32 -25.52
CA GLY A 132 -19.04 14.31 -26.37
C GLY A 132 -18.18 13.90 -27.58
N ASP A 133 -16.90 14.25 -27.59
CA ASP A 133 -15.97 13.95 -28.69
C ASP A 133 -15.48 12.49 -28.62
N PRO A 134 -15.79 11.63 -29.62
CA PRO A 134 -15.32 10.24 -29.66
C PRO A 134 -13.79 10.10 -29.59
N ASP A 135 -13.05 11.13 -30.03
CA ASP A 135 -11.58 11.13 -30.03
C ASP A 135 -10.97 11.55 -28.67
N GLN A 136 -11.80 11.90 -27.69
CA GLN A 136 -11.37 12.31 -26.35
C GLN A 136 -11.97 11.42 -25.24
N PRO A 137 -11.69 10.11 -25.25
CA PRO A 137 -12.17 9.19 -24.23
C PRO A 137 -11.43 9.34 -22.89
N LEU A 138 -12.18 9.18 -21.80
CA LEU A 138 -11.73 9.23 -20.41
C LEU A 138 -12.40 8.11 -19.61
N VAL A 139 -11.64 7.26 -18.93
CA VAL A 139 -12.19 6.29 -18.00
C VAL A 139 -12.65 7.01 -16.73
N THR A 140 -13.90 6.80 -16.36
CA THR A 140 -14.60 7.49 -15.25
C THR A 140 -15.08 6.56 -14.14
N GLY A 141 -14.97 5.24 -14.33
CA GLY A 141 -15.27 4.25 -13.29
C GLY A 141 -15.00 2.82 -13.75
N CYS A 142 -15.08 1.88 -12.82
CA CYS A 142 -15.01 0.44 -13.07
C CYS A 142 -16.34 -0.20 -12.65
N LEU A 143 -16.76 -1.23 -13.38
CA LEU A 143 -18.05 -1.88 -13.17
C LEU A 143 -17.86 -3.38 -12.91
N TYR A 144 -18.68 -3.92 -12.01
CA TYR A 144 -18.85 -5.37 -11.85
C TYR A 144 -19.96 -5.86 -12.79
N HIS A 145 -19.83 -7.09 -13.27
CA HIS A 145 -20.80 -7.77 -14.14
C HIS A 145 -20.85 -9.27 -13.81
N ALA A 146 -21.51 -10.07 -14.66
CA ALA A 146 -21.75 -11.49 -14.37
C ALA A 146 -20.49 -12.37 -14.28
N GLU A 147 -19.40 -12.01 -14.97
CA GLU A 147 -18.12 -12.74 -14.91
C GLU A 147 -17.17 -12.11 -13.88
N HIS A 148 -17.16 -10.78 -13.76
CA HIS A 148 -16.47 -10.06 -12.70
C HIS A 148 -17.46 -9.64 -11.61
N VAL A 149 -17.71 -10.55 -10.67
CA VAL A 149 -18.63 -10.31 -9.55
C VAL A 149 -17.99 -9.48 -8.44
N ALA A 150 -18.82 -8.87 -7.60
CA ALA A 150 -18.35 -8.14 -6.42
C ALA A 150 -17.55 -9.05 -5.47
N PRO A 151 -16.65 -8.51 -4.62
CA PRO A 151 -15.76 -9.31 -3.77
C PRO A 151 -16.47 -10.19 -2.73
N TYR A 152 -17.73 -9.88 -2.43
CA TYR A 152 -18.59 -10.64 -1.53
C TYR A 152 -19.96 -10.83 -2.16
N GLU A 153 -20.61 -11.96 -1.85
CA GLU A 153 -21.94 -12.28 -2.35
C GLU A 153 -22.98 -11.21 -1.96
N LEU A 154 -23.67 -10.70 -2.98
CA LEU A 154 -24.76 -9.75 -2.83
C LEU A 154 -26.09 -10.39 -3.23
N PRO A 155 -27.21 -10.11 -2.52
CA PRO A 155 -27.37 -9.07 -1.49
C PRO A 155 -27.04 -9.52 -0.06
N ALA A 156 -26.54 -10.75 0.15
CA ALA A 156 -26.29 -11.31 1.47
C ALA A 156 -25.35 -10.44 2.35
N HIS A 157 -24.32 -9.84 1.74
CA HIS A 157 -23.33 -9.01 2.41
C HIS A 157 -23.44 -7.50 2.09
N LYS A 158 -24.66 -7.00 1.86
CA LYS A 158 -24.93 -5.60 1.52
C LYS A 158 -24.52 -4.55 2.56
N THR A 159 -24.16 -4.97 3.78
CA THR A 159 -23.69 -4.10 4.88
C THR A 159 -22.17 -4.02 4.96
N ARG A 160 -21.45 -4.58 3.99
CA ARG A 160 -19.98 -4.53 3.94
C ARG A 160 -19.48 -3.46 2.98
N SER A 161 -18.55 -2.65 3.46
CA SER A 161 -17.74 -1.74 2.66
C SER A 161 -16.31 -2.27 2.57
N VAL A 162 -15.76 -2.38 1.36
CA VAL A 162 -14.52 -3.13 1.14
C VAL A 162 -13.56 -2.42 0.18
N PHE A 163 -12.27 -2.51 0.50
CA PHE A 163 -11.16 -2.26 -0.42
C PHE A 163 -10.29 -3.52 -0.41
N LYS A 164 -10.47 -4.36 -1.44
CA LYS A 164 -9.79 -5.65 -1.58
C LYS A 164 -8.97 -5.67 -2.86
N THR A 165 -7.69 -6.01 -2.73
CA THR A 165 -6.76 -6.12 -3.87
C THR A 165 -6.50 -7.58 -4.22
N LEU A 166 -5.77 -7.82 -5.31
CA LEU A 166 -5.35 -9.15 -5.73
C LEU A 166 -3.85 -9.11 -6.01
N SER A 167 -3.08 -10.07 -5.48
CA SER A 167 -1.67 -10.22 -5.81
C SER A 167 -1.48 -10.34 -7.33
N SER A 168 -0.36 -9.85 -7.86
CA SER A 168 -0.06 -9.91 -9.29
C SER A 168 1.45 -10.11 -9.49
N PRO A 169 1.88 -10.87 -10.51
CA PRO A 169 1.05 -11.66 -11.42
C PRO A 169 0.60 -13.01 -10.82
N GLY A 170 -0.46 -13.62 -11.38
CA GLY A 170 -0.92 -14.99 -11.09
C GLY A 170 -1.65 -15.17 -9.76
N GLY A 171 -2.41 -14.16 -9.30
CA GLY A 171 -2.71 -13.94 -7.90
C GLY A 171 -3.34 -15.08 -7.08
N ASP A 172 -2.60 -15.58 -6.08
CA ASP A 172 -3.05 -16.51 -5.02
C ASP A 172 -3.13 -15.85 -3.62
N GLY A 173 -3.38 -14.53 -3.58
CA GLY A 173 -3.43 -13.77 -2.33
C GLY A 173 -4.05 -12.38 -2.47
N TYR A 174 -4.33 -11.71 -1.35
CA TYR A 174 -5.00 -10.41 -1.33
C TYR A 174 -4.62 -9.53 -0.13
N ASN A 175 -4.67 -8.21 -0.30
CA ASN A 175 -4.72 -7.28 0.83
C ASN A 175 -6.15 -6.74 0.95
N GLU A 176 -6.63 -6.53 2.17
CA GLU A 176 -8.03 -6.11 2.38
C GLU A 176 -8.20 -5.20 3.58
N LEU A 177 -8.96 -4.12 3.38
CA LEU A 177 -9.66 -3.38 4.43
C LEU A 177 -11.16 -3.59 4.24
N ARG A 178 -11.83 -4.15 5.24
CA ARG A 178 -13.27 -4.40 5.24
C ARG A 178 -13.91 -3.85 6.49
N ILE A 179 -15.04 -3.18 6.30
CA ILE A 179 -15.88 -2.62 7.37
C ILE A 179 -17.26 -3.28 7.25
N GLU A 180 -17.72 -3.93 8.32
CA GLU A 180 -19.05 -4.51 8.47
C GLU A 180 -19.90 -3.60 9.35
N ASP A 181 -21.03 -3.14 8.81
CA ASP A 181 -21.96 -2.21 9.46
C ASP A 181 -23.22 -2.88 10.02
N ARG A 182 -23.27 -4.23 10.03
CA ARG A 182 -24.39 -4.96 10.62
C ARG A 182 -24.44 -4.70 12.13
N LYS A 183 -25.52 -4.04 12.57
CA LYS A 183 -25.75 -3.70 13.97
C LYS A 183 -25.60 -4.91 14.92
N GLY A 184 -24.74 -4.76 15.93
CA GLY A 184 -24.42 -5.80 16.92
C GLY A 184 -23.41 -6.84 16.44
N ALA A 185 -22.91 -6.72 15.22
CA ALA A 185 -21.89 -7.57 14.61
C ALA A 185 -20.87 -6.73 13.80
N GLU A 186 -20.69 -5.46 14.19
CA GLU A 186 -19.81 -4.52 13.53
C GLU A 186 -18.35 -5.01 13.62
N GLN A 187 -17.60 -4.87 12.53
CA GLN A 187 -16.21 -5.33 12.48
C GLN A 187 -15.39 -4.51 11.48
N ILE A 188 -14.17 -4.16 11.87
CA ILE A 188 -13.11 -3.79 10.93
C ILE A 188 -12.17 -4.99 10.79
N TYR A 189 -11.96 -5.45 9.55
CA TYR A 189 -11.03 -6.50 9.20
C TYR A 189 -9.92 -5.91 8.34
N LEU A 190 -8.68 -6.14 8.76
CA LEU A 190 -7.48 -5.74 8.05
C LEU A 190 -6.65 -7.00 7.77
N HIS A 191 -6.32 -7.21 6.50
CA HIS A 191 -5.50 -8.33 6.05
C HIS A 191 -4.34 -7.84 5.20
N ALA A 192 -3.14 -8.24 5.60
CA ALA A 192 -1.93 -8.11 4.81
C ALA A 192 -1.51 -9.51 4.33
N GLN A 193 -1.31 -9.67 3.03
CA GLN A 193 -0.90 -10.97 2.45
C GLN A 193 0.52 -11.37 2.85
N ARG A 194 1.36 -10.38 3.20
CA ARG A 194 2.78 -10.58 3.46
C ARG A 194 3.21 -9.77 4.69
N ASP A 195 3.65 -8.54 4.47
CA ASP A 195 4.19 -7.67 5.51
C ASP A 195 3.17 -6.56 5.85
N TRP A 196 3.08 -6.18 7.13
CA TRP A 196 2.28 -5.04 7.60
C TRP A 196 3.16 -4.10 8.41
N ASP A 197 3.49 -2.97 7.82
CA ASP A 197 4.28 -1.93 8.46
C ASP A 197 3.41 -0.77 8.94
N GLN A 198 3.62 -0.38 10.20
CA GLN A 198 2.91 0.74 10.81
C GLN A 198 3.92 1.75 11.34
N ASN A 199 4.07 2.88 10.64
CA ASN A 199 4.93 3.99 11.07
C ASN A 199 4.11 5.14 11.67
N ILE A 200 4.41 5.52 12.92
CA ILE A 200 3.75 6.63 13.64
C ILE A 200 4.81 7.64 14.07
N GLU A 201 4.81 8.82 13.47
CA GLU A 201 5.81 9.89 13.73
C GLU A 201 5.59 10.65 15.05
N HIS A 202 4.48 10.42 15.74
CA HIS A 202 4.16 11.10 17.00
C HIS A 202 3.47 10.15 17.99
N ASP A 203 2.16 10.29 18.21
CA ASP A 203 1.45 9.52 19.23
C ASP A 203 0.63 8.38 18.63
N GLN A 204 0.79 7.17 19.20
CA GLN A 204 -0.18 6.08 19.03
C GLN A 204 -1.03 5.94 20.30
N LYS A 205 -2.36 5.98 20.16
CA LYS A 205 -3.31 5.77 21.27
C LYS A 205 -4.24 4.61 20.94
N ILE A 206 -4.25 3.59 21.81
CA ILE A 206 -5.09 2.40 21.65
C ILE A 206 -6.00 2.27 22.87
N ARG A 207 -7.31 2.20 22.62
CA ARG A 207 -8.32 1.88 23.64
C ARG A 207 -9.15 0.69 23.18
N VAL A 208 -9.08 -0.40 23.93
CA VAL A 208 -9.90 -1.60 23.70
C VAL A 208 -10.97 -1.65 24.80
N GLY A 209 -12.25 -1.67 24.40
CA GLY A 209 -13.37 -1.62 25.35
C GLY A 209 -13.68 -2.96 26.05
N HIS A 210 -13.05 -4.04 25.59
CA HIS A 210 -13.21 -5.39 26.13
C HIS A 210 -11.85 -6.11 26.09
N GLU A 211 -11.70 -7.15 25.27
CA GLU A 211 -10.52 -8.00 25.21
C GLU A 211 -9.59 -7.69 24.03
N ARG A 212 -8.29 -7.90 24.24
CA ARG A 212 -7.26 -7.92 23.20
C ARG A 212 -6.61 -9.30 23.19
N HIS A 213 -6.50 -9.89 22.01
CA HIS A 213 -5.83 -11.18 21.78
C HIS A 213 -4.70 -10.98 20.78
N ASP A 214 -3.46 -11.23 21.20
CA ASP A 214 -2.28 -11.18 20.33
C ASP A 214 -1.69 -12.58 20.21
N ARG A 215 -1.54 -13.08 18.97
CA ARG A 215 -0.87 -14.35 18.68
C ARG A 215 0.26 -14.09 17.70
N VAL A 216 1.48 -14.43 18.10
CA VAL A 216 2.68 -14.38 17.25
C VAL A 216 3.24 -15.79 17.19
N GLU A 217 3.36 -16.35 15.98
CA GLU A 217 3.77 -17.76 15.80
C GLU A 217 5.29 -17.96 15.90
N ALA A 218 6.03 -16.87 15.76
CA ALA A 218 7.49 -16.83 15.86
C ALA A 218 7.90 -15.81 16.94
N ASN A 219 8.91 -15.00 16.64
CA ASN A 219 9.49 -14.06 17.60
C ASN A 219 8.63 -12.79 17.72
N SER A 220 8.47 -12.32 18.95
CA SER A 220 7.96 -10.98 19.25
C SER A 220 9.09 -10.17 19.91
N TYR A 221 9.27 -8.94 19.45
CA TYR A 221 10.32 -8.06 19.92
C TYR A 221 9.71 -6.69 20.28
N SER A 222 10.21 -6.06 21.34
CA SER A 222 9.82 -4.70 21.74
C SER A 222 11.00 -3.98 22.38
N GLU A 223 11.35 -2.81 21.86
CA GLU A 223 12.34 -1.91 22.44
C GLU A 223 11.64 -0.64 22.94
N PHE A 224 11.91 -0.27 24.18
CA PHE A 224 11.47 1.01 24.74
C PHE A 224 12.72 1.79 25.13
N GLN A 225 13.01 2.87 24.40
CA GLN A 225 14.21 3.69 24.59
C GLN A 225 14.17 4.56 25.86
N ALA A 226 13.00 4.64 26.51
CA ALA A 226 12.78 5.43 27.71
C ALA A 226 12.06 4.57 28.77
N GLU A 227 10.92 5.04 29.28
CA GLU A 227 10.22 4.41 30.38
C GLU A 227 9.08 3.51 29.89
N GLU A 228 8.92 2.34 30.52
CA GLU A 228 7.71 1.53 30.45
C GLU A 228 6.98 1.60 31.79
N HIS A 229 5.71 2.03 31.77
CA HIS A 229 4.83 1.97 32.93
C HIS A 229 3.78 0.90 32.70
N ARG A 230 3.76 -0.14 33.55
CA ARG A 230 2.80 -1.24 33.46
C ARG A 230 2.06 -1.45 34.77
N THR A 231 0.74 -1.25 34.73
CA THR A 231 -0.16 -1.54 35.86
C THR A 231 -1.09 -2.69 35.49
N THR A 232 -1.15 -3.73 36.33
CA THR A 232 -2.08 -4.85 36.19
C THR A 232 -2.91 -4.93 37.47
N HIS A 233 -4.24 -4.77 37.35
CA HIS A 233 -5.14 -4.80 38.51
C HIS A 233 -5.48 -6.22 38.97
N GLY A 234 -5.61 -7.14 38.03
CA GLY A 234 -5.79 -8.56 38.31
C GLY A 234 -4.47 -9.32 38.33
N ASP A 235 -4.58 -10.64 38.22
CA ASP A 235 -3.40 -11.51 38.17
C ASP A 235 -2.57 -11.28 36.91
N ARG A 236 -1.25 -11.23 37.07
CA ARG A 236 -0.29 -11.45 35.98
C ARG A 236 0.19 -12.90 36.04
N LYS A 237 -0.18 -13.71 35.05
CA LYS A 237 0.26 -15.10 34.91
C LYS A 237 1.29 -15.20 33.78
N THR A 238 2.43 -15.82 34.05
CA THR A 238 3.53 -16.00 33.08
C THR A 238 4.00 -17.44 33.14
N GLU A 239 4.06 -18.12 31.99
CA GLU A 239 4.69 -19.44 31.84
C GLU A 239 5.86 -19.30 30.86
N VAL A 240 7.07 -19.59 31.33
CA VAL A 240 8.27 -19.64 30.49
C VAL A 240 8.73 -21.09 30.44
N ARG A 241 8.66 -21.69 29.24
CA ARG A 241 8.99 -23.12 29.05
C ARG A 241 10.49 -23.39 28.89
N ALA A 242 11.24 -22.37 28.49
CA ALA A 242 12.68 -22.40 28.37
C ALA A 242 13.29 -21.61 29.54
N SER A 243 14.32 -20.81 29.28
CA SER A 243 14.99 -19.99 30.30
C SER A 243 14.36 -18.60 30.39
N ASP A 244 14.22 -18.10 31.62
CA ASP A 244 13.93 -16.68 31.89
C ASP A 244 15.22 -15.98 32.34
N HIS A 245 15.57 -14.87 31.68
CA HIS A 245 16.78 -14.11 31.94
C HIS A 245 16.42 -12.67 32.29
N LEU A 246 16.86 -12.22 33.46
CA LEU A 246 16.68 -10.85 33.92
C LEU A 246 18.04 -10.23 34.23
N THR A 247 18.34 -9.12 33.56
CA THR A 247 19.49 -8.25 33.88
C THR A 247 18.96 -6.88 34.25
N VAL A 248 19.25 -6.43 35.47
CA VAL A 248 18.91 -5.08 35.94
C VAL A 248 20.21 -4.30 36.13
N GLY A 249 20.36 -3.21 35.38
CA GLY A 249 21.62 -2.43 35.39
C GLY A 249 21.87 -1.61 36.66
N ARG A 250 20.82 -1.37 37.45
CA ARG A 250 20.88 -0.68 38.75
C ARG A 250 20.07 -1.48 39.78
N ASP A 251 18.94 -0.95 40.21
CA ASP A 251 18.20 -1.47 41.36
C ASP A 251 16.97 -2.27 40.93
N GLN A 252 16.74 -3.41 41.59
CA GLN A 252 15.50 -4.16 41.51
C GLN A 252 14.77 -4.05 42.86
N HIS A 253 13.60 -3.42 42.86
CA HIS A 253 12.73 -3.37 44.04
C HIS A 253 11.57 -4.34 43.88
N ILE A 254 11.40 -5.23 44.86
CA ILE A 254 10.29 -6.18 44.91
C ILE A 254 9.58 -6.00 46.25
N ARG A 255 8.30 -5.63 46.21
CA ARG A 255 7.43 -5.60 47.39
C ARG A 255 6.26 -6.55 47.16
N ILE A 256 6.11 -7.52 48.05
CA ILE A 256 5.05 -8.54 47.97
C ILE A 256 4.19 -8.43 49.23
N GLY A 257 2.87 -8.42 49.05
CA GLY A 257 1.93 -8.18 50.15
C GLY A 257 1.68 -9.39 51.06
N SER A 258 1.80 -10.61 50.54
CA SER A 258 1.48 -11.84 51.29
C SER A 258 2.66 -12.79 51.43
N GLY A 259 3.23 -13.29 50.33
CA GLY A 259 4.31 -14.27 50.40
C GLY A 259 5.04 -14.44 49.07
N GLN A 260 6.33 -14.71 49.16
CA GLN A 260 7.18 -15.08 48.04
C GLN A 260 7.51 -16.56 48.14
N PHE A 261 7.14 -17.33 47.12
CA PHE A 261 7.40 -18.78 47.05
C PHE A 261 8.38 -19.03 45.91
N VAL A 262 9.51 -19.66 46.22
CA VAL A 262 10.56 -19.99 45.24
C VAL A 262 10.90 -21.46 45.39
N GLU A 263 10.71 -22.21 44.31
CA GLU A 263 11.08 -23.62 44.22
C GLU A 263 12.04 -23.80 43.04
N ALA A 264 13.16 -24.48 43.29
CA ALA A 264 14.09 -24.88 42.23
C ALA A 264 14.54 -26.31 42.49
N VAL A 265 14.55 -27.14 41.44
CA VAL A 265 14.93 -28.55 41.55
C VAL A 265 16.42 -28.72 41.84
N GLN A 266 17.26 -27.86 41.27
CA GLN A 266 18.72 -27.97 41.37
C GLN A 266 19.32 -27.03 42.41
N GLU A 267 19.07 -25.73 42.30
CA GLU A 267 19.76 -24.73 43.12
C GLU A 267 18.96 -23.42 43.20
N ILE A 268 18.94 -22.81 44.39
CA ILE A 268 18.68 -21.38 44.59
C ILE A 268 19.97 -20.77 45.15
N HIS A 269 20.54 -19.80 44.44
CA HIS A 269 21.80 -19.16 44.82
C HIS A 269 21.63 -17.65 44.99
N TYR A 270 21.84 -17.17 46.22
CA TYR A 270 21.92 -15.75 46.54
C TYR A 270 23.39 -15.34 46.69
N TYR A 271 23.88 -14.53 45.75
CA TYR A 271 25.23 -13.96 45.80
C TYR A 271 25.18 -12.44 45.89
N ALA A 272 25.90 -11.87 46.86
CA ALA A 272 26.19 -10.45 46.92
C ALA A 272 27.68 -10.24 47.18
N GLY A 273 28.31 -9.35 46.40
CA GLY A 273 29.75 -9.08 46.53
C GLY A 273 30.15 -8.42 47.86
N HIS A 274 29.20 -7.80 48.57
CA HIS A 274 29.46 -7.10 49.83
C HIS A 274 28.63 -7.65 51.01
N LYS A 275 27.30 -7.62 50.91
CA LYS A 275 26.41 -7.94 52.04
C LYS A 275 25.14 -8.63 51.56
N VAL A 276 24.77 -9.70 52.25
CA VAL A 276 23.41 -10.28 52.22
C VAL A 276 22.82 -10.05 53.61
N VAL A 277 21.60 -9.52 53.67
CA VAL A 277 20.83 -9.36 54.91
C VAL A 277 19.50 -10.09 54.73
N ILE A 278 19.19 -10.96 55.67
CA ILE A 278 17.91 -11.68 55.72
C ILE A 278 17.33 -11.43 57.10
N ASP A 279 16.37 -10.50 57.15
CA ASP A 279 15.66 -10.17 58.37
C ASP A 279 14.28 -10.82 58.35
N ALA A 280 13.91 -11.47 59.46
CA ALA A 280 12.58 -11.99 59.67
C ALA A 280 12.03 -11.42 60.99
N GLY A 281 10.77 -10.97 60.98
CA GLY A 281 10.16 -10.34 62.16
C GLY A 281 9.85 -11.31 63.29
N THR A 282 9.50 -12.55 62.97
CA THR A 282 9.06 -13.55 63.97
C THR A 282 9.94 -14.79 63.95
N GLU A 283 10.23 -15.32 62.77
CA GLU A 283 10.96 -16.58 62.66
C GLU A 283 11.82 -16.62 61.39
N LEU A 284 13.09 -17.01 61.54
CA LEU A 284 13.96 -17.38 60.44
C LEU A 284 14.38 -18.85 60.63
N THR A 285 14.04 -19.71 59.67
CA THR A 285 14.33 -21.15 59.74
C THR A 285 15.04 -21.60 58.48
N ALA A 286 16.08 -22.42 58.64
CA ALA A 286 16.76 -23.13 57.56
C ALA A 286 16.90 -24.60 57.93
N ALA A 287 16.47 -25.51 57.06
CA ALA A 287 16.52 -26.95 57.31
C ALA A 287 17.10 -27.71 56.11
N ALA A 288 17.92 -28.72 56.38
CA ALA A 288 18.53 -29.58 55.36
C ALA A 288 18.97 -30.92 55.98
N GLY A 289 18.78 -32.03 55.24
CA GLY A 289 19.28 -33.35 55.64
C GLY A 289 18.84 -33.82 57.05
N GLY A 290 17.64 -33.44 57.48
CA GLY A 290 17.12 -33.73 58.83
C GLY A 290 17.68 -32.85 59.95
N SER A 291 18.57 -31.90 59.65
CA SER A 291 19.06 -30.88 60.59
C SER A 291 18.38 -29.54 60.33
N PHE A 292 18.33 -28.66 61.34
CA PHE A 292 17.79 -27.31 61.19
C PHE A 292 18.45 -26.27 62.09
N LEU A 293 18.33 -25.02 61.66
CA LEU A 293 18.63 -23.81 62.39
C LEU A 293 17.34 -22.98 62.44
N LYS A 294 17.01 -22.48 63.63
CA LYS A 294 15.83 -21.65 63.86
C LYS A 294 16.19 -20.46 64.73
N LEU A 295 15.77 -19.28 64.32
CA LEU A 295 15.79 -18.05 65.11
C LEU A 295 14.36 -17.62 65.34
N ASP A 296 13.97 -17.43 66.59
CA ASP A 296 12.67 -16.94 67.01
C ASP A 296 12.81 -16.13 68.33
N PRO A 297 11.72 -15.60 68.94
CA PRO A 297 11.82 -14.84 70.19
C PRO A 297 12.40 -15.63 71.39
N GLY A 298 12.45 -16.96 71.31
CA GLY A 298 13.06 -17.82 72.32
C GLY A 298 14.59 -17.96 72.20
N GLY A 299 15.18 -17.48 71.09
CA GLY A 299 16.62 -17.46 70.86
C GLY A 299 17.05 -18.22 69.60
N VAL A 300 18.28 -18.72 69.61
CA VAL A 300 18.87 -19.49 68.50
C VAL A 300 18.82 -20.98 68.84
N THR A 301 18.12 -21.76 68.02
CA THR A 301 18.06 -23.22 68.12
C THR A 301 18.85 -23.87 66.99
N LEU A 302 19.77 -24.77 67.33
CA LEU A 302 20.55 -25.58 66.39
C LEU A 302 20.29 -27.06 66.70
N ASN A 303 19.83 -27.83 65.70
CA ASN A 303 19.54 -29.26 65.87
C ASN A 303 20.10 -30.06 64.70
N GLY A 304 20.80 -31.15 65.00
CA GLY A 304 21.36 -32.08 64.01
C GLY A 304 22.22 -33.15 64.68
N ALA A 305 22.62 -34.19 63.93
CA ALA A 305 23.42 -35.30 64.45
C ALA A 305 24.81 -34.85 64.98
N ALA A 306 25.40 -33.82 64.38
CA ALA A 306 26.63 -33.19 64.83
C ALA A 306 26.61 -31.68 64.52
N ILE A 307 26.94 -30.83 65.50
CA ILE A 307 27.07 -29.38 65.35
C ILE A 307 28.55 -29.01 65.45
N LYS A 308 29.15 -28.57 64.34
CA LYS A 308 30.57 -28.16 64.29
C LYS A 308 30.68 -26.65 64.46
N MET A 309 31.23 -26.20 65.59
CA MET A 309 31.53 -24.78 65.85
C MET A 309 33.04 -24.56 65.80
N ASN A 310 33.51 -23.68 64.91
CA ASN A 310 34.94 -23.39 64.71
C ASN A 310 35.82 -24.64 64.42
N SER A 311 35.24 -25.73 63.88
CA SER A 311 35.91 -27.04 63.75
C SER A 311 35.89 -27.53 62.30
N GLY A 312 36.74 -26.91 61.45
CA GLY A 312 37.04 -27.33 60.08
C GLY A 312 35.86 -27.37 59.09
N GLY A 313 36.15 -27.28 57.79
CA GLY A 313 35.15 -27.36 56.72
C GLY A 313 35.35 -26.28 55.64
N THR A 314 34.64 -26.41 54.54
CA THR A 314 34.59 -25.42 53.46
C THR A 314 33.13 -25.05 53.15
N PRO A 315 32.83 -23.78 52.85
CA PRO A 315 31.50 -23.38 52.38
C PRO A 315 31.10 -24.13 51.10
N GLY A 316 29.79 -24.31 50.90
CA GLY A 316 29.26 -24.71 49.59
C GLY A 316 29.58 -23.65 48.52
N LYS A 317 29.68 -24.08 47.26
CA LYS A 317 29.89 -23.19 46.11
C LYS A 317 28.65 -23.21 45.24
N GLY A 318 28.08 -22.03 44.96
CA GLY A 318 26.98 -21.91 44.03
C GLY A 318 27.43 -21.66 42.58
N SER A 319 26.55 -21.94 41.62
CA SER A 319 26.85 -21.85 40.18
C SER A 319 27.03 -20.42 39.64
N GLY A 320 26.45 -19.43 40.33
CA GLY A 320 26.50 -18.00 39.98
C GLY A 320 25.52 -17.60 38.86
N ALA A 321 25.06 -16.35 38.89
CA ALA A 321 24.14 -15.83 37.87
C ALA A 321 24.86 -15.57 36.53
N LYS A 322 24.27 -16.03 35.42
CA LYS A 322 24.79 -15.86 34.05
C LYS A 322 23.64 -15.53 33.07
N PRO A 323 22.97 -14.38 33.20
CA PRO A 323 21.87 -14.02 32.32
C PRO A 323 22.37 -13.77 30.89
N ILE A 324 21.55 -14.14 29.91
CA ILE A 324 21.79 -13.81 28.50
C ILE A 324 21.12 -12.47 28.21
N LEU A 325 21.83 -11.56 27.54
CA LEU A 325 21.27 -10.26 27.12
C LEU A 325 20.37 -10.43 25.89
N PRO A 326 19.33 -9.59 25.72
CA PRO A 326 18.60 -9.50 24.47
C PRO A 326 19.54 -9.23 23.28
N GLY A 327 19.24 -9.82 22.12
CA GLY A 327 20.00 -9.60 20.89
C GLY A 327 19.82 -8.19 20.29
N LEU A 328 20.60 -7.87 19.26
CA LEU A 328 20.47 -6.61 18.52
C LEU A 328 19.15 -6.57 17.74
N VAL A 329 18.50 -5.41 17.77
CA VAL A 329 17.24 -5.14 17.08
C VAL A 329 17.51 -4.80 15.62
N GLN A 330 16.70 -5.36 14.71
CA GLN A 330 16.62 -4.82 13.37
C GLN A 330 15.73 -3.58 13.40
N PRO A 331 16.18 -2.43 12.85
CA PRO A 331 15.34 -1.24 12.81
C PRO A 331 14.04 -1.54 12.07
N ALA A 332 12.95 -0.85 12.44
CA ALA A 332 11.74 -0.86 11.63
C ALA A 332 12.09 -0.53 10.18
N ASP A 333 11.42 -1.17 9.22
CA ASP A 333 11.72 -0.96 7.81
C ASP A 333 11.68 0.54 7.49
N ALA A 334 12.83 1.06 7.05
CA ALA A 334 13.02 2.46 6.70
C ALA A 334 12.47 2.74 5.30
N ASP A 335 11.33 2.14 4.98
CA ASP A 335 10.68 2.30 3.69
C ASP A 335 10.33 3.77 3.52
N LYS A 336 11.08 4.41 2.63
CA LYS A 336 10.88 5.82 2.32
C LYS A 336 9.61 5.91 1.49
N ALA A 337 8.57 6.52 2.05
CA ALA A 337 7.51 7.08 1.24
C ALA A 337 8.14 7.91 0.10
N GLY A 338 7.54 7.88 -1.10
CA GLY A 338 8.04 8.60 -2.27
C GLY A 338 8.47 10.03 -1.90
N MET A 339 9.62 10.47 -2.44
CA MET A 339 10.30 11.70 -2.01
C MET A 339 9.35 12.89 -1.81
N PRO A 340 9.31 13.50 -0.59
CA PRO A 340 8.55 14.71 -0.34
C PRO A 340 9.01 15.86 -1.24
N LEU A 341 8.06 16.71 -1.62
CA LEU A 341 8.19 17.74 -2.64
C LEU A 341 9.35 18.72 -2.41
N GLU A 342 9.76 18.96 -1.17
CA GLU A 342 10.89 19.87 -0.89
C GLU A 342 12.22 19.40 -1.49
N ALA A 343 12.48 18.09 -1.48
CA ALA A 343 13.74 17.54 -1.99
C ALA A 343 13.82 17.69 -3.52
N LEU A 344 12.73 17.34 -4.23
CA LEU A 344 12.64 17.44 -5.69
C LEU A 344 12.45 18.89 -6.18
N ALA A 345 11.74 19.73 -5.43
CA ALA A 345 11.61 21.15 -5.77
C ALA A 345 12.94 21.88 -5.59
N LYS A 346 13.72 21.59 -4.53
CA LYS A 346 15.10 22.07 -4.40
C LYS A 346 15.95 21.58 -5.56
N GLN A 347 15.89 20.29 -5.90
CA GLN A 347 16.67 19.73 -6.99
C GLN A 347 16.32 20.34 -8.36
N ARG A 348 15.02 20.55 -8.65
CA ARG A 348 14.54 21.18 -9.90
C ARG A 348 14.90 22.66 -9.95
N ARG A 349 14.84 23.36 -8.83
CA ARG A 349 15.18 24.79 -8.74
C ARG A 349 16.70 25.00 -8.88
N VAL A 350 17.51 24.13 -8.27
CA VAL A 350 18.98 24.10 -8.47
C VAL A 350 19.33 23.73 -9.91
N PHE A 351 18.63 22.76 -10.52
CA PHE A 351 18.83 22.42 -11.94
C PHE A 351 18.49 23.58 -12.88
N LEU A 352 17.39 24.30 -12.64
CA LEU A 352 17.00 25.48 -13.44
C LEU A 352 17.92 26.69 -13.24
N GLN A 353 18.64 26.76 -12.13
CA GLN A 353 19.61 27.80 -11.81
C GLN A 353 21.04 27.44 -12.24
N ALA A 354 21.31 26.18 -12.60
CA ALA A 354 22.61 25.74 -13.06
C ALA A 354 22.85 26.14 -14.53
N THR A 355 23.82 27.02 -14.75
CA THR A 355 24.24 27.48 -16.09
C THR A 355 24.86 26.38 -16.96
N SER A 356 25.31 25.28 -16.34
CA SER A 356 25.97 24.14 -17.00
C SER A 356 25.01 22.99 -17.38
N GLY A 357 23.71 23.08 -17.05
CA GLY A 357 22.75 22.00 -17.28
C GLY A 357 22.93 20.76 -16.40
N ILE A 358 23.77 20.85 -15.35
CA ILE A 358 24.01 19.78 -14.38
C ILE A 358 23.87 20.40 -12.99
N CYS A 359 23.03 19.82 -12.12
CA CYS A 359 22.84 20.34 -10.76
C CYS A 359 24.01 19.90 -9.84
N GLU A 360 24.30 20.69 -8.80
CA GLU A 360 25.41 20.46 -7.85
C GLU A 360 25.39 19.06 -7.21
N VAL A 361 24.20 18.47 -7.03
CA VAL A 361 24.04 17.10 -6.53
C VAL A 361 24.55 16.05 -7.54
N CYS A 362 24.31 16.26 -8.83
CA CYS A 362 24.85 15.40 -9.89
C CYS A 362 26.35 15.56 -10.05
N GLU A 363 26.88 16.76 -9.80
CA GLU A 363 28.31 17.06 -9.82
C GLU A 363 29.03 16.42 -8.63
N ALA A 364 28.46 16.52 -7.42
CA ALA A 364 28.94 15.83 -6.22
C ALA A 364 28.86 14.30 -6.36
N ALA A 365 27.78 13.77 -6.96
CA ALA A 365 27.65 12.33 -7.23
C ALA A 365 28.67 11.84 -8.27
N LYS A 366 29.01 12.66 -9.27
CA LYS A 366 30.07 12.36 -10.25
C LYS A 366 31.44 12.36 -9.58
N GLN A 367 31.76 13.37 -8.78
CA GLN A 367 33.02 13.46 -8.02
C GLN A 367 33.17 12.30 -7.02
N ALA A 368 32.11 11.93 -6.31
CA ALA A 368 32.14 10.79 -5.39
C ALA A 368 32.32 9.44 -6.11
N ARG A 369 31.92 9.36 -7.38
CA ARG A 369 32.08 8.17 -8.22
C ARG A 369 33.44 8.10 -8.90
N GLU A 370 34.11 9.24 -9.08
CA GLU A 370 35.50 9.36 -9.56
C GLU A 370 36.54 9.27 -8.43
N ALA A 371 36.12 9.43 -7.16
CA ALA A 371 36.95 9.29 -5.97
C ALA A 371 36.96 7.86 -5.37
N LYS A 372 36.30 6.90 -6.04
CA LYS A 372 36.45 5.44 -5.83
C LYS A 372 37.21 4.87 -7.02
#